data_AF-A0A8T6MKF4-F1
#
_entry.id   AF-A0A8T6MKF4-F1
#
_cell.length_a   1.000
_cell.length_b   1.000
_cell.length_c   1.000
_cell.angle_alpha   90.00
_cell.angle_beta   90.00
_cell.angle_gamma   90.00
#
_symmetry.space_group_name_H-M   'P 1'
#
loop_
_entity.id
_entity.type
_entity.pdbx_description
1 polymer ?
#
loop_
_entity_poly.entity_id
_entity_poly.type
_entity_poly.pdbx_seq_one_letter_code
_entity_poly.pdbx_strand_id
1 'polypeptide(L)'
;MKEFVDVINQFEKYNILIEKLSDLIGCEGIITIGDDLKTAIMCYLEKMTKDEYKWIEYFIYELDYGKKYKDGCIIDSDGSYIKLRTPEDLYNFLEKNKS
;
A
#
# COMPACT_ATOMS: atom_id res chain seq x y z
N MET A 1 -2.74 -13.31 6.00
CA MET A 1 -2.49 -12.21 6.96
C MET A 1 -1.01 -11.85 7.09
N LYS A 2 -0.17 -12.64 7.81
CA LYS A 2 1.22 -12.26 8.10
C LYS A 2 2.05 -11.95 6.84
N GLU A 3 2.00 -12.82 5.84
CA GLU A 3 2.76 -12.62 4.60
C GLU A 3 2.37 -11.35 3.83
N PHE A 4 1.07 -11.02 3.79
CA PHE A 4 0.59 -9.78 3.17
C PHE A 4 1.16 -8.55 3.88
N VAL A 5 1.04 -8.52 5.21
CA VAL A 5 1.57 -7.43 6.05
C VAL A 5 3.09 -7.29 5.86
N ASP A 6 3.81 -8.42 5.85
CA ASP A 6 5.26 -8.44 5.63
C ASP A 6 5.63 -7.86 4.25
N VAL A 7 4.88 -8.18 3.19
CA VAL A 7 5.11 -7.63 1.85
C VAL A 7 4.86 -6.12 1.78
N ILE A 8 3.75 -5.63 2.36
CA ILE A 8 3.47 -4.18 2.40
C ILE A 8 4.55 -3.43 3.18
N ASN A 9 5.00 -3.97 4.32
CA ASN A 9 6.10 -3.41 5.09
C ASN A 9 7.44 -3.43 4.32
N GLN A 10 7.67 -4.45 3.50
CA GLN A 10 8.85 -4.49 2.62
C GLN A 10 8.78 -3.43 1.53
N PHE A 11 7.62 -3.17 0.95
CA PHE A 11 7.45 -2.06 0.00
C PHE A 11 7.80 -0.71 0.61
N GLU A 12 7.35 -0.44 1.84
CA GLU A 12 7.70 0.81 2.54
C GLU A 12 9.21 0.94 2.72
N LYS A 13 9.87 -0.11 3.22
CA LYS A 13 11.33 -0.13 3.40
C LYS A 13 12.07 0.05 2.07
N TYR A 14 11.58 -0.58 1.01
CA TYR A 14 12.12 -0.47 -0.33
C TYR A 14 12.03 0.96 -0.85
N ASN A 15 10.86 1.60 -0.73
CA ASN A 15 10.65 2.99 -1.11
C ASN A 15 11.62 3.93 -0.39
N ILE A 16 11.73 3.82 0.95
CA ILE A 16 12.65 4.64 1.75
C ILE A 16 14.10 4.44 1.30
N LEU A 17 14.50 3.20 0.95
CA LEU A 17 15.85 2.93 0.47
C LEU A 17 16.11 3.58 -0.89
N ILE A 18 15.15 3.50 -1.81
CA ILE A 18 15.26 4.09 -3.14
C ILE A 18 15.32 5.62 -3.08
N GLU A 19 14.47 6.25 -2.26
CA GLU A 19 14.53 7.70 -2.03
C GLU A 19 15.91 8.14 -1.53
N LYS A 20 16.43 7.47 -0.49
CA LYS A 20 17.78 7.76 0.04
C LYS A 20 18.88 7.55 -0.99
N LEU A 21 18.76 6.53 -1.83
CA LEU A 21 19.74 6.22 -2.85
C LEU A 21 19.69 7.25 -3.99
N SER A 22 18.49 7.69 -4.36
CA SER A 22 18.28 8.75 -5.34
C SER A 22 18.87 10.07 -4.85
N ASP A 23 18.63 10.42 -3.59
CA ASP A 23 19.22 11.61 -2.94
C ASP A 23 20.76 11.55 -2.93
N LEU A 24 21.33 10.37 -2.65
CA LEU A 24 22.78 10.18 -2.58
C LEU A 24 23.46 10.30 -3.94
N ILE A 25 22.86 9.71 -4.97
CA ILE A 25 23.47 9.58 -6.30
C ILE A 25 23.08 10.75 -7.23
N GLY A 26 21.98 11.46 -6.91
CA GLY A 26 21.43 12.51 -7.77
C GLY A 26 20.90 11.99 -9.11
N CYS A 27 20.51 10.71 -9.16
CA CYS A 27 20.08 10.03 -10.39
C CYS A 27 18.71 9.38 -10.19
N GLU A 28 17.75 9.75 -11.04
CA GLU A 28 16.38 9.21 -11.03
C GLU A 28 16.27 7.82 -11.68
N GLY A 29 17.26 7.38 -12.47
CA GLY A 29 17.19 6.14 -13.26
C GLY A 29 17.20 4.83 -12.45
N ILE A 30 17.53 4.87 -11.15
CA ILE A 30 17.50 3.70 -10.26
C ILE A 30 16.05 3.36 -9.85
N ILE A 31 15.15 4.34 -9.88
CA ILE A 31 13.75 4.21 -9.47
C ILE A 31 13.02 3.24 -10.41
N THR A 32 13.32 3.30 -11.71
CA THR A 32 12.54 2.64 -12.76
C THR A 32 12.57 1.10 -12.71
N ILE A 33 13.70 0.48 -12.33
CA ILE A 33 13.80 -1.01 -12.27
C ILE A 33 13.05 -1.57 -11.06
N GLY A 34 12.98 -0.80 -9.98
CA GLY A 34 12.26 -1.16 -8.76
C GLY A 34 10.76 -1.21 -8.93
N ASP A 35 10.24 -0.25 -9.68
CA ASP A 35 8.81 -0.03 -9.81
C ASP A 35 8.13 -1.13 -10.62
N ASP A 36 8.81 -1.74 -11.59
CA ASP A 36 8.24 -2.85 -12.38
C ASP A 36 7.95 -4.09 -11.50
N LEU A 37 8.89 -4.48 -10.63
CA LEU A 37 8.69 -5.61 -9.72
C LEU A 37 7.63 -5.30 -8.66
N LYS A 38 7.67 -4.09 -8.10
CA LYS A 38 6.66 -3.62 -7.14
C LYS A 38 5.27 -3.65 -7.77
N THR A 39 5.13 -3.15 -8.99
CA THR A 39 3.88 -3.17 -9.76
C THR A 39 3.38 -4.60 -9.98
N ALA A 40 4.25 -5.52 -10.40
CA ALA A 40 3.86 -6.92 -10.59
C ALA A 40 3.36 -7.58 -9.30
N ILE A 41 4.03 -7.34 -8.17
CA ILE A 41 3.63 -7.87 -6.86
C ILE A 41 2.31 -7.22 -6.42
N MET A 42 2.15 -5.89 -6.56
CA MET A 42 0.89 -5.20 -6.27
C MET A 42 -0.28 -5.80 -7.06
N CYS A 43 -0.13 -5.99 -8.38
CA CYS A 43 -1.15 -6.63 -9.20
C CYS A 43 -1.49 -8.06 -8.75
N TYR A 44 -0.51 -8.80 -8.23
CA TYR A 44 -0.75 -10.13 -7.66
C TYR A 44 -1.55 -10.05 -6.35
N LEU A 45 -1.18 -9.14 -5.45
CA LEU A 45 -1.90 -8.90 -4.20
C LEU A 45 -3.34 -8.48 -4.48
N GLU A 46 -3.56 -7.51 -5.37
CA GLU A 46 -4.89 -7.03 -5.77
C GLU A 46 -5.79 -8.17 -6.25
N LYS A 47 -5.26 -9.06 -7.10
CA LYS A 47 -5.99 -10.24 -7.58
C LYS A 47 -6.31 -11.21 -6.45
N MET A 48 -5.35 -11.49 -5.57
CA MET A 48 -5.56 -12.37 -4.41
C MET A 48 -6.57 -11.81 -3.41
N THR A 49 -6.59 -10.49 -3.26
CA THR A 49 -7.48 -9.82 -2.31
C THR A 49 -8.79 -9.38 -2.92
N LYS A 50 -9.02 -9.62 -4.22
CA LYS A 50 -10.15 -9.09 -4.99
C LYS A 50 -10.33 -7.59 -4.77
N ASP A 51 -9.21 -6.86 -4.76
CA ASP A 51 -9.19 -5.42 -4.57
C ASP A 51 -9.64 -4.69 -5.84
N GLU A 52 -10.94 -4.67 -6.10
CA GLU A 52 -11.52 -4.09 -7.33
C GLU A 52 -11.39 -2.56 -7.39
N TYR A 53 -11.20 -1.91 -6.25
CA TYR A 53 -11.16 -0.45 -6.12
C TYR A 53 -9.77 0.09 -5.79
N LYS A 54 -8.71 -0.72 -5.95
CA LYS A 54 -7.31 -0.31 -5.78
C LYS A 54 -7.01 0.28 -4.39
N TRP A 55 -7.59 -0.29 -3.35
CA TRP A 55 -7.34 0.10 -1.97
C TRP A 55 -5.88 -0.11 -1.54
N ILE A 56 -5.19 -1.10 -2.10
CA ILE A 56 -3.76 -1.32 -1.88
C ILE A 56 -2.94 -0.15 -2.45
N GLU A 57 -3.23 0.27 -3.68
CA GLU A 57 -2.58 1.42 -4.33
C GLU A 57 -2.84 2.71 -3.53
N TYR A 58 -4.09 2.95 -3.14
CA TYR A 58 -4.50 4.09 -2.32
C TYR A 58 -3.76 4.10 -0.96
N PHE A 59 -3.67 2.96 -0.28
CA PHE A 59 -2.97 2.86 1.00
C PHE A 59 -1.47 3.17 0.86
N ILE A 60 -0.82 2.68 -0.19
CA ILE A 60 0.61 2.88 -0.43
C ILE A 60 0.92 4.34 -0.76
N TYR A 61 0.21 4.94 -1.72
CA TYR A 61 0.58 6.24 -2.28
C TYR A 61 -0.14 7.42 -1.62
N GLU A 62 -1.46 7.35 -1.49
CA GLU A 62 -2.27 8.46 -0.96
C GLU A 62 -2.16 8.55 0.55
N LEU A 63 -2.17 7.41 1.25
CA LEU A 63 -2.04 7.38 2.71
C LEU A 63 -0.60 7.28 3.21
N ASP A 64 0.40 7.13 2.34
CA ASP A 64 1.82 6.91 2.71
C ASP A 64 1.93 5.79 3.76
N TYR A 65 1.50 4.60 3.36
CA TYR A 65 1.48 3.40 4.22
C TYR A 65 0.70 3.61 5.53
N GLY A 66 -0.36 4.42 5.49
CA GLY A 66 -1.20 4.74 6.64
C GLY A 66 -0.75 5.95 7.47
N LYS A 67 0.43 6.54 7.22
CA LYS A 67 0.94 7.69 8.00
C LYS A 67 0.10 8.96 7.83
N LYS A 68 -0.54 9.14 6.68
CA LYS A 68 -1.43 10.28 6.41
C LYS A 68 -2.88 10.02 6.82
N TYR A 69 -3.20 8.83 7.33
CA TYR A 69 -4.54 8.49 7.80
C TYR A 69 -4.99 9.42 8.93
N LYS A 70 -6.26 9.82 8.89
CA LYS A 70 -6.93 10.56 9.97
C LYS A 70 -8.30 9.96 10.23
N ASP A 71 -8.74 9.95 11.48
CA ASP A 71 -10.05 9.42 11.82
C ASP A 71 -11.16 10.16 11.05
N GLY A 72 -12.01 9.38 10.39
CA GLY A 72 -13.11 9.88 9.56
C GLY A 72 -12.71 10.36 8.16
N CYS A 73 -11.45 10.19 7.72
CA CYS A 73 -11.06 10.59 6.36
C CYS A 73 -11.59 9.67 5.25
N ILE A 74 -12.08 8.48 5.63
CA ILE A 74 -12.69 7.51 4.72
C ILE A 74 -13.95 6.99 5.39
N ILE A 75 -15.07 7.10 4.69
CA ILE A 75 -16.40 6.76 5.19
C ILE A 75 -17.00 5.75 4.21
N ASP A 76 -17.50 4.64 4.75
CA ASP A 76 -18.23 3.63 3.99
C ASP A 76 -19.65 4.13 3.67
N SER A 77 -20.30 3.47 2.74
CA SER A 77 -21.67 3.74 2.31
C SER A 77 -22.70 3.69 3.44
N ASP A 78 -22.44 2.94 4.51
CA ASP A 78 -23.27 2.85 5.72
C ASP A 78 -22.99 3.96 6.75
N GLY A 79 -22.07 4.87 6.46
CA GLY A 79 -21.65 5.96 7.35
C GLY A 79 -20.61 5.56 8.39
N SER A 80 -20.15 4.30 8.41
CA SER A 80 -19.07 3.85 9.29
C SER A 80 -17.69 4.31 8.77
N TYR A 81 -16.75 4.53 9.70
CA TYR A 81 -15.39 4.92 9.32
C TYR A 81 -14.56 3.70 8.93
N ILE A 82 -13.92 3.79 7.77
CA ILE A 82 -12.96 2.78 7.32
C ILE A 82 -11.61 3.10 7.99
N LYS A 83 -11.04 2.12 8.68
CA LYS A 83 -9.72 2.21 9.30
C LYS A 83 -8.67 1.68 8.33
N LEU A 84 -7.68 2.51 8.01
CA LEU A 84 -6.53 2.16 7.17
C LEU A 84 -5.25 2.78 7.76
N ARG A 85 -5.00 2.55 9.06
CA ARG A 85 -3.83 3.11 9.76
C ARG A 85 -2.59 2.23 9.60
N THR A 86 -2.80 0.94 9.41
CA THR A 86 -1.75 -0.09 9.38
C THR A 86 -1.99 -1.08 8.25
N PRO A 87 -0.96 -1.84 7.81
CA PRO A 87 -1.15 -2.92 6.85
C PRO A 87 -2.13 -4.00 7.34
N GLU A 88 -2.21 -4.23 8.65
CA GLU A 88 -3.21 -5.12 9.27
C GLU A 88 -4.63 -4.60 9.06
N ASP A 89 -4.86 -3.29 9.25
CA ASP A 89 -6.15 -2.68 9.00
C ASP A 89 -6.54 -2.80 7.51
N LEU A 90 -5.59 -2.56 6.60
CA LEU A 90 -5.79 -2.75 5.17
C LEU A 90 -6.18 -4.20 4.84
N TYR A 91 -5.44 -5.18 5.36
CA TYR A 91 -5.73 -6.59 5.13
C TYR A 91 -7.13 -6.96 5.64
N ASN A 92 -7.48 -6.56 6.86
CA ASN A 92 -8.79 -6.84 7.45
C ASN A 92 -9.92 -6.19 6.65
N PHE A 93 -9.71 -4.96 6.17
CA PHE A 93 -10.66 -4.27 5.32
C PHE A 93 -10.85 -5.02 3.99
N LEU A 94 -9.77 -5.41 3.32
CA LEU A 94 -9.83 -6.17 2.07
C LEU A 94 -10.55 -7.51 2.27
N GLU A 95 -10.18 -8.30 3.29
CA GLU A 95 -10.84 -9.58 3.59
C GLU A 95 -12.35 -9.42 3.86
N LYS A 96 -12.76 -8.37 4.59
CA LYS A 96 -14.18 -8.09 4.84
C LYS A 96 -14.96 -7.79 3.55
N ASN A 97 -14.31 -7.18 2.57
CA ASN A 97 -14.94 -6.71 1.33
C ASN A 97 -14.66 -7.62 0.12
N LYS A 98 -14.02 -8.78 0.32
CA LYS A 98 -13.92 -9.83 -0.69
C LYS A 98 -15.32 -10.38 -1.01
N SER A 99 -15.87 -9.97 -2.15
CA SER A 99 -17.08 -10.59 -2.72
C SER A 99 -16.72 -11.80 -3.57
#